data_AF-A0A484I9W5-F1
#
_entry.id   AF-A0A484I9W5-F1
#
_cell.length_a   1.000
_cell.length_b   1.000
_cell.length_c   1.000
_cell.angle_alpha   90.00
_cell.angle_beta   90.00
_cell.angle_gamma   90.00
#
_symmetry.space_group_name_H-M   'P 1'
#
loop_
_entity.id
_entity.type
_entity.pdbx_description
1 polymer ?
#
loop_
_entity_poly.entity_id
_entity_poly.type
_entity_poly.pdbx_seq_one_letter_code
_entity_poly.pdbx_strand_id
1 'polypeptide(L)' 'MINVKRIKTMIKKCIYEENTDAKIKLFIRINNLLPKELRIESPTMITRDFIDKVLYSLEARLEGKLQSNTIS' A
#
# COMPACT_ATOMS: atom_id res chain seq x y z
N MET A 1 -4.87 -15.62 -5.06
CA MET A 1 -5.59 -14.73 -4.13
C MET A 1 -4.59 -13.85 -3.39
N ILE A 2 -4.83 -12.55 -3.30
CA ILE A 2 -4.00 -11.67 -2.48
C ILE A 2 -4.32 -11.83 -1.01
N ASN A 3 -3.27 -11.92 -0.18
CA ASN A 3 -3.41 -11.90 1.26
C ASN A 3 -3.53 -10.46 1.75
N VAL A 4 -4.77 -9.94 1.79
CA VAL A 4 -5.07 -8.56 2.20
C VAL A 4 -4.55 -8.27 3.61
N LYS A 5 -4.65 -9.23 4.55
CA LYS A 5 -4.11 -9.07 5.91
C LYS A 5 -2.61 -8.80 5.90
N ARG A 6 -1.85 -9.61 5.13
CA ARG A 6 -0.40 -9.43 4.97
C ARG A 6 -0.06 -8.08 4.36
N ILE A 7 -0.80 -7.64 3.33
CA ILE A 7 -0.58 -6.33 2.71
C ILE A 7 -0.84 -5.20 3.72
N LYS A 8 -1.92 -5.25 4.49
CA LYS A 8 -2.19 -4.26 5.54
C LYS A 8 -1.07 -4.17 6.58
N THR A 9 -0.56 -5.31 7.05
CA THR A 9 0.59 -5.32 7.98
C THR A 9 1.82 -4.67 7.36
N MET A 10 2.09 -4.93 6.08
CA MET A 10 3.21 -4.30 5.38
C MET A 10 3.01 -2.80 5.17
N ILE A 11 1.78 -2.36 4.85
CA ILE A 11 1.42 -0.94 4.75
C ILE A 11 1.72 -0.23 6.06
N LYS A 12 1.23 -0.75 7.19
CA LYS A 12 1.49 -0.17 8.52
C LYS A 12 2.98 -0.09 8.82
N LYS A 13 3.73 -1.17 8.54
CA LYS A 13 5.19 -1.17 8.71
C LYS A 13 5.87 -0.08 7.87
N CYS A 14 5.41 0.15 6.64
CA CYS A 14 5.97 1.18 5.77
C CYS A 14 5.63 2.59 6.25
N ILE A 15 4.40 2.83 6.72
CA ILE A 15 3.97 4.14 7.25
C ILE A 15 4.85 4.55 8.44
N TYR A 16 5.15 3.63 9.37
CA TYR A 16 5.96 3.92 10.56
C TYR A 16 7.48 3.75 10.36
N GLU A 17 7.95 3.45 9.15
CA GLU A 17 9.39 3.34 8.87
C GLU A 17 10.02 4.74 8.83
N GLU A 18 10.97 4.99 9.74
CA GLU A 18 11.66 6.27 9.86
C GLU A 18 12.81 6.41 8.86
N ASN A 19 13.44 5.32 8.46
CA ASN A 19 14.51 5.36 7.47
C ASN A 19 13.92 5.50 6.06
N THR A 20 14.25 6.59 5.36
CA THR A 20 13.70 6.90 4.03
C THR A 20 13.96 5.80 3.00
N ASP A 21 15.18 5.26 2.95
CA ASP A 21 15.53 4.21 1.99
C ASP A 21 14.81 2.90 2.27
N ALA A 22 14.68 2.53 3.54
CA ALA A 22 13.90 1.37 3.97
C ALA A 22 12.42 1.56 3.65
N LYS A 23 11.88 2.76 3.85
CA LYS A 23 10.50 3.12 3.53
C LYS A 23 10.23 2.96 2.03
N ILE A 24 11.12 3.46 1.18
CA ILE A 24 11.03 3.30 -0.29
C ILE A 24 11.08 1.82 -0.69
N LYS A 25 12.00 1.04 -0.12
CA LYS A 25 12.11 -0.41 -0.39
C LYS A 25 10.82 -1.15 0.01
N LEU A 26 10.24 -0.81 1.16
CA LEU A 26 8.96 -1.38 1.61
C LEU A 26 7.82 -1.00 0.66
N PHE A 27 7.74 0.27 0.25
CA PHE A 27 6.75 0.75 -0.72
C PHE A 27 6.80 -0.03 -2.04
N ILE A 28 7.99 -0.17 -2.64
CA ILE A 28 8.18 -0.93 -3.89
C ILE A 28 7.74 -2.39 -3.70
N ARG A 29 8.08 -3.00 -2.56
CA ARG A 29 7.70 -4.38 -2.25
C ARG A 29 6.19 -4.54 -2.11
N ILE A 30 5.51 -3.61 -1.43
CA ILE A 30 4.04 -3.59 -1.33
C ILE A 30 3.45 -3.49 -2.73
N ASN A 31 3.93 -2.56 -3.55
CA ASN A 31 3.41 -2.31 -4.89
C ASN A 31 3.53 -3.54 -5.81
N ASN A 32 4.65 -4.27 -5.72
CA ASN A 32 4.87 -5.49 -6.50
C ASN A 32 3.96 -6.65 -6.10
N LEU A 33 3.45 -6.67 -4.87
CA LEU A 33 2.51 -7.68 -4.37
C LEU A 33 1.06 -7.41 -4.77
N LEU A 34 0.76 -6.21 -5.26
CA LEU A 34 -0.58 -5.83 -5.69
C LEU A 34 -0.89 -6.37 -7.10
N PRO A 35 -2.18 -6.65 -7.41
CA PRO A 35 -2.62 -6.92 -8.76
C PRO A 35 -2.38 -5.68 -9.61
N LYS A 36 -2.25 -5.84 -10.93
CA LYS A 36 -1.96 -4.72 -11.83
C LYS A 36 -2.92 -3.56 -11.66
N GLU A 37 -4.19 -3.85 -11.37
CA GLU A 37 -5.27 -2.87 -11.22
C GLU A 37 -5.17 -2.04 -9.92
N LEU A 38 -4.38 -2.48 -8.95
CA LEU A 38 -4.14 -1.75 -7.69
C LEU A 38 -2.71 -1.24 -7.56
N ARG A 39 -1.86 -1.44 -8.57
CA ARG A 39 -0.50 -0.90 -8.55
C ARG A 39 -0.56 0.62 -8.56
N ILE A 40 0.30 1.21 -7.73
CA ILE A 40 0.50 2.65 -7.62
C ILE A 40 1.57 3.03 -8.63
N GLU A 41 1.22 3.93 -9.55
CA GLU A 41 2.21 4.56 -10.42
C GLU A 41 3.10 5.48 -9.59
N SER A 42 4.40 5.29 -9.72
CA SER A 42 5.38 6.08 -9.00
C SER A 42 5.93 7.18 -9.91
N PRO A 43 6.00 8.44 -9.43
CA PRO A 43 6.82 9.45 -10.10
C PRO A 43 8.30 9.06 -10.06
N THR A 44 9.11 9.75 -10.85
CA THR A 44 10.57 9.58 -10.90
C THR A 44 11.26 9.88 -9.57
N MET A 45 10.66 10.75 -8.74
CA MET A 45 11.14 11.08 -7.39
C MET A 45 10.11 10.66 -6.34
N ILE A 46 10.49 9.71 -5.49
CA ILE A 46 9.64 9.21 -4.39
C ILE A 46 10.01 9.93 -3.10
N THR A 47 9.04 10.61 -2.48
CA THR A 47 9.19 11.25 -1.17
C THR A 47 8.46 10.46 -0.09
N ARG A 48 8.82 10.70 1.19
CA ARG A 48 8.12 10.09 2.34
C ARG A 48 6.62 10.43 2.32
N ASP A 49 6.31 11.70 2.14
CA ASP A 49 4.93 12.21 2.13
C ASP A 49 4.11 11.60 1.00
N PHE A 50 4.73 11.40 -0.18
CA PHE A 50 4.09 10.69 -1.27
C PHE A 50 3.73 9.26 -0.87
N ILE A 51 4.70 8.50 -0.30
CA ILE A 51 4.49 7.12 0.14
C ILE A 51 3.33 7.06 1.15
N ASP A 52 3.33 7.91 2.17
CA ASP A 52 2.30 7.87 3.21
C ASP A 52 0.92 8.15 2.62
N LYS A 53 0.79 9.20 1.79
CA LYS A 53 -0.47 9.54 1.13
C LYS A 53 -1.03 8.39 0.28
N VAL A 54 -0.20 7.76 -0.55
CA VAL A 54 -0.68 6.68 -1.43
C VAL A 54 -0.98 5.40 -0.66
N LEU A 55 -0.23 5.10 0.40
CA LEU A 55 -0.46 3.92 1.22
C LEU A 55 -1.71 4.04 2.10
N TYR A 56 -2.03 5.22 2.64
CA TYR A 56 -3.31 5.47 3.32
C TYR A 56 -4.49 5.29 2.36
N SER A 57 -4.39 5.80 1.12
CA SER A 57 -5.44 5.60 0.11
C SER A 57 -5.59 4.12 -0.27
N LEU A 58 -4.49 3.40 -0.39
CA LEU A 58 -4.50 1.96 -0.66
C LEU A 58 -5.15 1.17 0.48
N GLU A 59 -4.82 1.48 1.74
CA GLU A 59 -5.43 0.84 2.91
C GLU A 59 -6.95 1.03 2.92
N ALA A 60 -7.42 2.26 2.70
CA ALA A 60 -8.84 2.58 2.60
C ALA A 60 -9.54 1.83 1.45
N ARG A 61 -8.91 1.71 0.28
CA ARG A 61 -9.46 0.94 -0.87
C ARG A 61 -9.54 -0.56 -0.55
N LEU A 62 -8.55 -1.11 0.14
CA LEU A 62 -8.55 -2.50 0.59
C LEU A 62 -9.63 -2.76 1.65
N GLU A 63 -10.00 -1.75 2.43
CA GLU A 63 -11.12 -1.80 3.38
C GLU A 63 -12.49 -1.67 2.72
N GLY A 64 -12.64 -0.73 1.79
CA GLY A 64 -13.87 -0.55 1.02
C GLY A 64 -14.24 -1.81 0.22
N LYS A 65 -13.25 -2.50 -0.37
CA LYS A 65 -13.47 -3.77 -1.08
C LYS A 65 -13.94 -4.94 -0.19
N LEU A 66 -13.80 -4.85 1.13
CA LEU A 66 -14.38 -5.83 2.06
C LEU A 66 -15.86 -5.52 2.36
N GLN A 67 -16.28 -4.26 2.32
CA GLN A 67 -17.69 -3.88 2.55
C GLN A 67 -18.58 -4.16 1.33
N SER A 68 -18.05 -4.06 0.11
CA SER A 68 -18.81 -4.35 -1.12
C SER A 68 -19.15 -5.84 -1.31
N ASN A 69 -18.45 -6.75 -0.63
CA ASN A 69 -18.68 -8.20 -0.71
C ASN A 69 -19.53 -8.75 0.44
N THR A 70 -20.04 -7.90 1.34
CA THR A 70 -20.87 -8.31 2.48
C THR A 70 -22.34 -7.93 2.30
N ILE A 71 -22.73 -7.44 1.12
CA ILE A 71 -24.13 -7.19 0.76
C ILE A 71 -24.38 -7.81 -0.63
N SER A 72 -24.63 -9.11 -0.65
CA SER A 72 -25.37 -9.83 -1.70
C SER A 72 -25.86 -11.15 -1.10
#